data_AF-A0A502GDT0-F1
#
_entry.id   AF-A0A502GDT0-F1
#
_cell.length_a   1.000
_cell.length_b   1.000
_cell.length_c   1.000
_cell.angle_alpha   90.00
_cell.angle_beta   90.00
_cell.angle_gamma   90.00
#
_symmetry.space_group_name_H-M   'P 1'
#
loop_
_entity.id
_entity.type
_entity.pdbx_description
1 polymer ?
#
loop_
_entity_poly.entity_id
_entity_poly.type
_entity_poly.pdbx_seq_one_letter_code
_entity_poly.pdbx_strand_id
1 'polypeptide(L)'
;MTSAGEAAYQALRDYLNGLLQPCLADQALVDVPVALRSGLETFIAGTAEHRDEAGRRMVYAADLAAWAADLISGAGLTAPLPLATVEVAAMRAATHRPAA
;
A
#
# COMPACT_ATOMS: atom_id res chain seq x y z
N MET A 1 -19.58 10.33 -10.27
CA MET A 1 -18.81 9.26 -9.61
C MET A 1 -19.81 8.21 -9.13
N THR A 2 -19.63 6.93 -9.45
CA THR A 2 -20.56 5.88 -9.00
C THR A 2 -20.29 5.56 -7.53
N SER A 3 -21.30 5.15 -6.76
CA SER A 3 -21.16 4.78 -5.33
C SER A 3 -20.04 3.75 -5.09
N ALA A 4 -19.80 2.85 -6.04
CA ALA A 4 -18.69 1.89 -5.99
C ALA A 4 -17.30 2.56 -6.11
N GLY A 5 -17.16 3.58 -6.95
CA GLY A 5 -15.90 4.32 -7.10
C GLY A 5 -15.56 5.14 -5.85
N GLU A 6 -16.57 5.68 -5.18
CA GLU A 6 -16.40 6.41 -3.92
C GLU A 6 -15.96 5.49 -2.77
N ALA A 7 -16.56 4.29 -2.66
CA ALA A 7 -16.15 3.29 -1.68
C ALA A 7 -14.71 2.79 -1.90
N ALA A 8 -14.31 2.58 -3.15
CA ALA A 8 -12.94 2.18 -3.50
C ALA A 8 -11.92 3.29 -3.19
N TYR A 9 -12.27 4.55 -3.51
CA TYR A 9 -11.43 5.69 -3.19
C TYR A 9 -11.26 5.87 -1.68
N GLN A 10 -12.34 5.76 -0.90
CA GLN A 10 -12.27 5.87 0.55
C GLN A 10 -11.41 4.75 1.15
N ALA A 11 -11.60 3.50 0.72
CA ALA A 11 -10.82 2.37 1.21
C ALA A 11 -9.31 2.52 0.90
N LEU A 12 -8.97 3.02 -0.30
CA LEU A 12 -7.59 3.35 -0.65
C LEU A 12 -7.02 4.44 0.27
N ARG A 13 -7.79 5.52 0.48
CA ARG A 13 -7.37 6.64 1.34
C ARG A 13 -7.16 6.18 2.79
N ASP A 14 -8.04 5.34 3.32
CA ASP A 14 -7.91 4.79 4.68
C ASP A 14 -6.66 3.90 4.80
N TYR A 15 -6.41 3.04 3.81
CA TYR A 15 -5.21 2.21 3.76
C TYR A 15 -3.93 3.05 3.76
N LEU A 16 -3.83 4.04 2.87
CA LEU A 16 -2.64 4.91 2.76
C LEU A 16 -2.42 5.72 4.04
N ASN A 17 -3.47 6.23 4.68
CA ASN A 17 -3.33 6.91 5.97
C ASN A 17 -2.90 5.95 7.08
N GLY A 18 -3.32 4.68 7.04
CA GLY A 18 -2.83 3.64 7.94
C GLY A 18 -1.32 3.42 7.82
N LEU A 19 -0.77 3.48 6.60
CA LEU A 19 0.67 3.37 6.38
C LEU A 19 1.48 4.56 6.94
N LEU A 20 0.85 5.71 7.18
CA LEU A 20 1.50 6.87 7.79
C LEU A 20 1.57 6.79 9.32
N GLN A 21 1.02 5.73 9.93
CA GLN A 21 1.05 5.59 11.38
C GLN A 21 2.48 5.31 11.89
N PRO A 22 2.91 5.97 12.97
CA PRO A 22 4.27 5.83 13.50
C PRO A 22 4.57 4.45 14.10
N CYS A 23 3.54 3.63 14.33
CA CYS A 23 3.65 2.27 14.85
C CYS A 23 3.49 1.20 13.77
N LEU A 24 3.60 1.57 12.49
CA LEU A 24 3.54 0.60 11.39
C LEU A 24 4.73 -0.36 11.49
N ALA A 25 4.45 -1.66 11.47
CA ALA A 25 5.48 -2.68 11.35
C ALA A 25 5.87 -2.87 9.88
N ASP A 26 7.07 -3.41 9.65
CA ASP A 26 7.49 -3.86 8.32
C ASP A 26 6.50 -4.90 7.80
N GLN A 27 6.23 -4.86 6.49
CA GLN A 27 5.22 -5.74 5.89
C GLN A 27 5.82 -6.55 4.77
N ALA A 28 5.35 -7.79 4.61
CA ALA A 28 5.71 -8.56 3.44
C ALA A 28 5.05 -7.91 2.20
N LEU A 29 5.79 -7.84 1.09
CA LEU A 29 5.28 -7.28 -0.16
C LEU A 29 4.00 -7.99 -0.65
N VAL A 30 3.86 -9.28 -0.34
CA VAL A 30 2.67 -10.07 -0.65
C VAL A 30 1.42 -9.61 0.11
N ASP A 31 1.60 -8.98 1.27
CA ASP A 31 0.51 -8.48 2.10
C ASP A 31 -0.05 -7.14 1.62
N VAL A 32 0.74 -6.42 0.80
CA VAL A 32 0.28 -5.22 0.12
C VAL A 32 -0.79 -5.60 -0.91
N PRO A 33 -1.90 -4.85 -1.00
CA PRO A 33 -2.95 -5.14 -1.96
C PRO A 33 -2.44 -5.20 -3.40
N VAL A 34 -2.91 -6.18 -4.17
CA VAL A 34 -2.38 -6.48 -5.52
C VAL A 34 -2.40 -5.29 -6.48
N ALA A 35 -3.44 -4.45 -6.40
CA ALA A 35 -3.59 -3.24 -7.22
C ALA A 35 -2.48 -2.20 -7.00
N LEU A 36 -1.78 -2.29 -5.86
CA LEU A 36 -0.75 -1.35 -5.43
C LEU A 36 0.66 -1.93 -5.53
N ARG A 37 0.81 -3.26 -5.59
CA ARG A 37 2.11 -3.95 -5.56
C ARG A 37 3.06 -3.45 -6.64
N SER A 38 2.64 -3.39 -7.90
CA SER A 38 3.53 -2.98 -9.00
C SER A 38 4.01 -1.52 -8.85
N GLY A 39 3.16 -0.64 -8.30
CA GLY A 39 3.56 0.74 -8.01
C GLY A 39 4.57 0.82 -6.87
N LEU A 40 4.34 0.06 -5.80
CA LEU A 40 5.28 -0.04 -4.68
C LEU A 40 6.60 -0.68 -5.10
N GLU A 41 6.57 -1.77 -5.88
CA GLU A 41 7.76 -2.44 -6.43
C GLU A 41 8.60 -1.50 -7.29
N THR A 42 7.94 -0.63 -8.07
CA THR A 42 8.62 0.39 -8.85
C THR A 42 9.25 1.46 -7.96
N PHE A 43 8.56 1.88 -6.90
CA PHE A 43 9.06 2.87 -5.96
C PHE A 43 10.30 2.37 -5.19
N ILE A 44 10.27 1.12 -4.75
CA ILE A 44 11.39 0.47 -4.05
C ILE A 44 12.43 -0.12 -5.02
N ALA A 45 12.26 0.05 -6.34
CA ALA A 45 13.21 -0.45 -7.31
C ALA A 45 14.55 0.27 -7.13
N GLY A 46 15.57 -0.46 -6.66
CA GLY A 46 16.89 0.09 -6.34
C GLY A 46 17.13 0.37 -4.86
N THR A 47 16.14 0.17 -3.98
CA THR A 47 16.39 0.07 -2.54
C THR A 47 16.93 -1.32 -2.19
N ALA A 48 17.54 -1.46 -1.01
CA ALA A 48 18.08 -2.75 -0.57
C ALA A 48 16.92 -3.73 -0.32
N GLU A 49 16.94 -4.88 -1.02
CA GLU A 49 15.94 -5.92 -0.82
C GLU A 49 16.11 -6.57 0.56
N HIS A 50 15.05 -6.52 1.37
CA HIS A 50 14.98 -7.20 2.65
C HIS A 50 14.06 -8.42 2.58
N ARG A 51 14.38 -9.47 3.34
CA ARG A 51 13.57 -10.68 3.44
C ARG A 51 13.44 -11.10 4.90
N ASP A 52 12.28 -11.64 5.25
CA ASP A 52 12.07 -12.21 6.59
C ASP A 52 12.73 -13.59 6.74
N GLU A 53 12.60 -14.18 7.93
CA GLU A 53 13.11 -15.52 8.25
C GLU A 53 12.51 -16.64 7.38
N ALA A 54 11.32 -16.40 6.81
CA ALA A 54 10.65 -17.30 5.88
C ALA A 54 11.05 -17.05 4.40
N GLY A 55 11.95 -16.11 4.13
CA GLY A 55 12.42 -15.75 2.79
C GLY A 55 11.44 -14.88 2.00
N ARG A 56 10.39 -14.33 2.62
CA ARG A 56 9.42 -13.45 1.97
C ARG A 56 10.02 -12.06 1.83
N ARG A 57 9.84 -11.42 0.66
CA ARG A 57 10.26 -10.03 0.44
C ARG A 57 9.50 -9.10 1.38
N MET A 58 10.24 -8.31 2.15
CA MET A 58 9.74 -7.35 3.12
C MET A 58 9.92 -5.93 2.58
N VAL A 59 9.02 -5.04 2.99
CA VAL A 59 9.10 -3.60 2.77
C VAL A 59 9.14 -2.93 4.13
N TYR A 60 10.13 -2.05 4.34
CA TYR A 60 10.26 -1.34 5.60
C TYR A 60 9.08 -0.40 5.83
N ALA A 61 8.66 -0.27 7.08
CA ALA A 61 7.61 0.66 7.47
C ALA A 61 7.92 2.11 7.03
N ALA A 62 9.19 2.50 7.09
CA ALA A 62 9.63 3.82 6.62
C ALA A 62 9.42 4.01 5.11
N ASP A 63 9.73 3.00 4.30
CA ASP A 63 9.52 3.04 2.84
C ASP A 63 8.02 3.03 2.50
N LEU A 64 7.21 2.24 3.23
CA LEU A 64 5.76 2.24 3.09
C LEU A 64 5.16 3.61 3.42
N ALA A 65 5.61 4.25 4.50
CA ALA A 65 5.17 5.57 4.88
C ALA A 65 5.61 6.64 3.86
N ALA A 66 6.85 6.59 3.38
CA ALA A 66 7.35 7.51 2.35
C ALA A 66 6.56 7.37 1.04
N TRP A 67 6.31 6.14 0.61
CA TRP A 67 5.50 5.85 -0.57
C TRP A 67 4.05 6.31 -0.41
N ALA A 68 3.43 6.05 0.75
CA ALA A 68 2.08 6.52 1.04
C ALA A 68 1.98 8.05 1.05
N ALA A 69 2.97 8.73 1.61
CA ALA A 69 3.05 10.20 1.61
C ALA A 69 3.18 10.76 0.19
N ASP A 70 3.99 10.11 -0.66
CA ASP A 70 4.18 10.48 -2.08
C ASP A 70 2.90 10.28 -2.92
N LEU A 71 2.16 9.20 -2.65
CA LEU A 71 0.86 8.93 -3.25
C LEU A 71 -0.21 9.93 -2.85
N ILE A 72 -0.25 10.32 -1.57
CA ILE A 72 -1.22 11.30 -1.06
C ILE A 72 -0.89 12.71 -1.56
N SER A 73 0.39 13.06 -1.63
CA SER A 73 0.85 14.42 -1.94
C SER A 73 1.00 14.71 -3.44
N GLY A 74 0.95 13.68 -4.30
CA GLY A 74 0.60 13.87 -5.71
C GLY A 74 1.71 13.66 -6.74
N ALA A 75 2.72 12.83 -6.47
CA ALA A 75 3.71 12.43 -7.50
C ALA A 75 3.76 10.91 -7.78
N GLY A 76 3.33 10.06 -6.84
CA GLY A 76 3.58 8.61 -6.90
C GLY A 76 2.71 7.80 -7.86
N LEU A 77 1.57 8.34 -8.31
CA LEU A 77 0.73 7.67 -9.31
C LEU A 77 1.10 8.11 -10.72
N THR A 78 2.16 7.52 -11.24
CA THR A 78 2.54 7.65 -12.66
C THR A 78 1.51 7.04 -13.61
N ALA A 79 0.64 6.16 -13.12
CA ALA A 79 -0.49 5.61 -13.86
C ALA A 79 -1.81 5.84 -13.08
N PRO A 80 -2.93 6.15 -13.77
CA PRO A 80 -4.22 6.21 -13.12
C PRO A 80 -4.53 4.87 -12.47
N LEU A 81 -4.70 4.84 -11.15
CA LEU A 81 -5.15 3.63 -10.44
C LEU A 81 -6.49 3.22 -11.06
N PRO A 82 -6.60 2.02 -11.67
CA PRO A 82 -7.88 1.57 -12.15
C PRO A 82 -8.70 1.19 -10.92
N LEU A 83 -9.43 2.15 -10.35
CA LEU A 83 -10.26 1.95 -9.16
C LEU A 83 -11.26 0.80 -9.35
N ALA A 84 -11.61 0.47 -10.61
CA ALA A 84 -12.40 -0.70 -10.99
C ALA A 84 -11.73 -2.05 -10.65
N THR A 85 -10.41 -2.08 -10.49
CA THR A 85 -9.61 -3.27 -10.12
C THR A 85 -9.30 -3.32 -8.63
N VAL A 86 -9.62 -2.26 -7.88
CA VAL A 86 -9.42 -2.22 -6.43
C VAL A 86 -10.54 -2.99 -5.75
N GLU A 87 -10.20 -4.16 -5.22
CA GLU A 87 -11.13 -4.93 -4.40
C GLU A 87 -11.25 -4.29 -3.01
N VAL A 88 -12.40 -3.68 -2.73
CA VAL A 88 -12.67 -2.95 -1.47
C VAL A 88 -12.49 -3.83 -0.24
N ALA A 89 -12.86 -5.12 -0.33
CA ALA A 89 -12.69 -6.07 0.77
C ALA A 89 -11.21 -6.32 1.09
N ALA A 90 -10.36 -6.49 0.07
CA ALA A 90 -8.93 -6.68 0.24
C ALA A 90 -8.26 -5.43 0.83
N MET A 91 -8.67 -4.23 0.42
CA MET A 91 -8.20 -2.97 1.01
C MET A 91 -8.53 -2.87 2.50
N ARG A 92 -9.79 -3.10 2.87
CA ARG A 92 -10.22 -3.04 4.27
C ARG A 92 -9.50 -4.09 5.13
N ALA A 93 -9.33 -5.31 4.61
CA ALA A 93 -8.59 -6.36 5.30
C ALA A 93 -7.10 -5.98 5.52
N ALA A 94 -6.50 -5.25 4.57
CA ALA A 94 -5.15 -4.73 4.73
C ALA A 94 -5.07 -3.57 5.73
N THR A 95 -6.05 -2.66 5.75
CA THR A 95 -6.11 -1.53 6.70
C THR A 95 -6.29 -1.97 8.16
N HIS A 96 -7.06 -3.04 8.41
CA HIS A 96 -7.38 -3.49 9.77
C HIS A 96 -6.35 -4.43 10.40
N ARG A 97 -5.21 -4.67 9.75
CA ARG A 97 -4.22 -5.60 10.28
C ARG A 97 -3.48 -4.96 11.47
N PRO A 98 -3.59 -5.50 12.69
CA PRO A 98 -2.83 -4.99 13.81
C PRO A 98 -1.34 -5.26 13.57
N ALA A 99 -0.48 -4.34 14.01
CA ALA A 99 0.95 -4.59 14.11
C ALA A 99 1.14 -5.86 14.95
N ALA A 100 1.72 -6.89 14.33
CA ALA A 100 2.05 -8.15 15.01
C ALA A 100 3.30 -7.98 15.87
#